data_AF-A0A0B5KY58-F1
#
_entry.id   AF-A0A0B5KY58-F1
#
_cell.length_a   1.000
_cell.length_b   1.000
_cell.length_c   1.000
_cell.angle_alpha   90.00
_cell.angle_beta   90.00
_cell.angle_gamma   90.00
#
_symmetry.space_group_name_H-M   'P 1'
#
loop_
_entity.id
_entity.type
_entity.pdbx_description
1 polymer ?
#
loop_
_entity_poly.entity_id
_entity_poly.type
_entity_poly.pdbx_seq_one_letter_code
_entity_poly.pdbx_strand_id
1 'polypeptide(L)'
;MRRVFAALISILLFYMMVSFLAVLEPYGKVDLSRRVSVHYLAKDVNEVEPAEWIEGKVQVPSERKIYGESNLEDGSANVVTSIVVNYRSFDTLGEVTVLLAAAIGIGLVLRGTKRMKYGRNPNFILRVSTGILLPLILMFGTYVFIHGHLSPGGGFPGGTILAAGVLLLYLSNEEFSLKEKVAKFLEGSMGSLYVILGLAGLVTGGAFLYNFLSNGRVGDLFSAGVVPIVYIVIGLKVGSELSGVISEIHREGE
;
A
#
# COMPACT_ATOMS: atom_id res chain seq x y z
N MET A 1 -12.53 -26.56 -22.22
CA MET A 1 -11.24 -25.90 -22.49
C MET A 1 -11.01 -24.63 -21.66
N ARG A 2 -11.83 -23.57 -21.76
CA ARG A 2 -11.59 -22.29 -21.04
C ARG A 2 -11.42 -22.42 -19.51
N ARG A 3 -12.24 -23.25 -18.84
CA ARG A 3 -12.15 -23.49 -17.38
C ARG A 3 -10.87 -24.23 -16.97
N VAL A 4 -10.38 -25.15 -17.80
CA VAL A 4 -9.14 -25.91 -17.57
C VAL A 4 -7.93 -25.00 -17.74
N PHE A 5 -7.94 -24.15 -18.77
CA PHE A 5 -6.88 -23.17 -19.01
C PHE A 5 -6.81 -22.12 -17.90
N ALA A 6 -7.95 -21.64 -17.41
CA ALA A 6 -8.02 -20.75 -16.26
C ALA A 6 -7.49 -21.43 -14.98
N ALA A 7 -7.84 -22.70 -14.73
CA ALA A 7 -7.31 -23.45 -13.60
C ALA A 7 -5.78 -23.63 -13.67
N LEU A 8 -5.25 -23.95 -14.86
CA LEU A 8 -3.81 -24.08 -15.08
C LEU A 8 -3.06 -22.76 -14.86
N ILE A 9 -3.60 -21.65 -15.36
CA ILE A 9 -3.05 -20.31 -15.11
C ILE A 9 -3.11 -19.96 -13.63
N SER A 10 -4.23 -20.22 -12.95
CA SER A 10 -4.35 -19.96 -11.51
C SER A 10 -3.35 -20.79 -10.69
N ILE A 11 -3.12 -22.05 -11.06
CA ILE A 11 -2.11 -22.92 -10.42
C ILE A 11 -0.70 -22.40 -10.71
N LEU A 12 -0.41 -21.99 -11.95
CA LEU A 12 0.88 -21.42 -12.33
C LEU A 12 1.15 -20.11 -11.58
N LEU A 13 0.15 -19.24 -11.47
CA LEU A 13 0.24 -17.97 -10.76
C LEU A 13 0.39 -18.17 -9.25
N PHE A 14 -0.34 -19.14 -8.67
CA PHE A 14 -0.15 -19.52 -7.27
C PHE A 14 1.26 -20.10 -7.04
N TYR A 15 1.74 -20.93 -7.95
CA TYR A 15 3.10 -21.45 -7.90
C TYR A 15 4.15 -20.33 -8.04
N MET A 16 3.95 -19.38 -8.97
CA MET A 16 4.78 -18.19 -9.09
C MET A 16 4.77 -17.36 -7.82
N MET A 17 3.61 -17.18 -7.18
CA MET A 17 3.49 -16.46 -5.90
C MET A 17 4.34 -17.14 -4.83
N VAL A 18 4.18 -18.45 -4.64
CA VAL A 18 4.94 -19.24 -3.66
C VAL A 18 6.44 -19.26 -4.00
N SER A 19 6.79 -19.32 -5.27
CA SER A 19 8.18 -19.33 -5.74
C SER A 19 8.84 -17.96 -5.62
N PHE A 20 8.10 -16.87 -5.82
CA PHE A 20 8.59 -15.51 -5.62
C PHE A 20 8.92 -15.27 -4.15
N LEU A 21 8.12 -15.80 -3.22
CA LEU A 21 8.48 -15.81 -1.80
C LEU A 21 9.83 -16.50 -1.52
N ALA A 22 10.25 -17.47 -2.35
CA ALA A 22 11.52 -18.18 -2.20
C ALA A 22 12.72 -17.47 -2.86
N VAL A 23 12.49 -16.50 -3.75
CA VAL A 23 13.53 -15.64 -4.35
C VAL A 23 13.87 -14.46 -3.44
N LEU A 24 13.01 -14.16 -2.48
CA LEU A 24 13.31 -13.18 -1.42
C LEU A 24 14.55 -13.66 -0.64
N GLU A 25 15.49 -12.73 -0.41
CA GLU A 25 16.68 -12.99 0.39
C GLU A 25 16.29 -13.64 1.74
N PRO A 26 17.03 -14.67 2.19
CA PRO A 26 16.73 -15.35 3.44
C PRO A 26 16.66 -14.37 4.62
N TYR A 27 15.67 -14.59 5.48
CA TYR A 27 15.52 -13.92 6.76
C TYR A 27 16.88 -13.74 7.47
N GLY A 28 17.21 -12.50 7.85
CA GLY A 28 18.44 -12.14 8.56
C GLY A 28 19.70 -11.89 7.73
N LYS A 29 19.64 -12.06 6.40
CA LYS A 29 20.80 -11.81 5.51
C LYS A 29 20.69 -10.52 4.69
N VAL A 30 19.60 -9.79 4.84
CA VAL A 30 19.32 -8.56 4.10
C VAL A 30 20.05 -7.39 4.76
N ASP A 31 20.90 -6.71 4.00
CA ASP A 31 21.50 -5.44 4.42
C ASP A 31 20.43 -4.33 4.41
N LEU A 32 19.88 -4.05 5.60
CA LEU A 32 18.81 -3.06 5.79
C LEU A 32 19.26 -1.63 5.43
N SER A 33 20.57 -1.37 5.43
CA SER A 33 21.13 -0.05 5.07
C SER A 33 20.92 0.30 3.59
N ARG A 34 20.68 -0.69 2.73
CA ARG A 34 20.48 -0.52 1.27
C ARG A 34 19.01 -0.36 0.86
N ARG A 35 18.06 -0.54 1.77
CA ARG A 35 16.61 -0.49 1.49
C ARG A 35 16.10 0.94 1.27
N VAL A 36 16.89 1.95 1.65
CA VAL A 36 16.63 3.38 1.43
C VAL A 36 17.89 3.98 0.80
N SER A 37 17.75 4.85 -0.21
CA SER A 37 18.92 5.44 -0.85
C SER A 37 19.65 6.38 0.12
N VAL A 38 20.98 6.38 0.05
CA VAL A 38 21.82 7.27 0.87
C VAL A 38 21.43 8.73 0.70
N HIS A 39 21.04 9.12 -0.52
CA HIS A 39 20.56 10.46 -0.85
C HIS A 39 19.25 10.85 -0.14
N TYR A 40 18.44 9.86 0.27
CA TYR A 40 17.18 10.08 0.99
C TYR A 40 17.40 10.18 2.51
N LEU A 41 18.38 9.43 3.05
CA LEU A 41 18.81 9.52 4.45
C LEU A 41 19.60 10.81 4.71
N ALA A 42 20.48 11.17 3.78
CA ALA A 42 21.31 12.37 3.81
C ALA A 42 20.60 13.58 3.21
N LYS A 43 19.26 13.67 3.28
CA LYS A 43 18.48 14.83 2.83
C LYS A 43 18.72 16.02 3.77
N ASP A 44 19.98 16.38 3.89
CA ASP A 44 20.52 17.56 4.53
C ASP A 44 20.50 18.67 3.49
N VAL A 45 20.05 19.85 3.91
CA VAL A 45 20.05 21.05 3.06
C VAL A 45 21.46 21.62 2.97
N ASN A 46 22.35 21.19 3.87
CA ASN A 46 23.77 21.45 3.83
C ASN A 46 24.41 20.30 3.03
N GLU A 47 25.01 20.61 1.89
CA GLU A 47 25.63 19.67 0.96
C GLU A 47 26.71 18.80 1.65
N VAL A 48 26.34 17.67 2.26
CA VAL A 48 27.33 16.74 2.81
C VAL A 48 27.76 15.79 1.70
N GLU A 49 29.05 15.82 1.33
CA GLU A 49 29.58 14.94 0.30
C GLU A 49 29.52 13.46 0.73
N PRO A 50 29.06 12.54 -0.14
CA PRO A 50 28.94 11.11 0.18
C PRO A 50 30.23 10.43 0.65
N ALA A 51 31.40 11.00 0.34
CA ALA A 51 32.71 10.46 0.73
C ALA A 51 32.96 10.58 2.25
N GLU A 52 32.49 11.63 2.90
CA GLU A 52 32.68 11.84 4.35
C GLU A 52 31.91 10.82 5.21
N TRP A 53 30.92 10.15 4.62
CA TRP A 53 30.10 9.10 5.24
C TRP A 53 30.80 7.74 5.21
N ILE A 54 31.51 7.43 4.11
CA ILE A 54 32.27 6.17 3.98
C ILE A 54 33.47 6.18 4.93
N GLU A 55 34.05 7.35 5.17
CA GLU A 55 35.15 7.55 6.13
C GLU A 55 34.69 7.68 7.59
N GLY A 56 33.37 7.65 7.86
CA GLY A 56 32.82 7.67 9.23
C GLY A 56 32.98 8.99 9.98
N LYS A 57 33.18 10.11 9.27
CA LYS A 57 33.44 11.44 9.86
C LYS A 57 32.16 12.22 10.21
N VAL A 58 31.03 11.87 9.60
CA VAL A 58 29.71 12.46 9.89
C VAL A 58 28.80 11.39 10.49
N GLN A 59 28.44 11.56 11.77
CA GLN A 59 27.40 10.77 12.42
C GLN A 59 26.04 11.39 12.08
N VAL A 60 25.38 10.78 11.12
CA VAL A 60 23.93 10.92 10.96
C VAL A 60 23.23 10.50 12.25
N PRO A 61 22.09 11.11 12.62
CA PRO A 61 21.20 10.58 13.65
C PRO A 61 20.55 9.23 13.28
N SER A 62 21.00 8.57 12.20
CA SER A 62 20.50 7.25 11.80
C SER A 62 21.33 6.18 12.50
N GLU A 63 20.82 5.68 13.63
CA GLU A 63 21.24 4.38 14.14
C GLU A 63 21.27 3.39 12.96
N ARG A 64 22.42 2.76 12.73
CA ARG A 64 22.54 1.64 11.79
C ARG A 64 21.51 0.61 12.24
N LYS A 65 20.39 0.44 11.53
CA LYS A 65 19.37 -0.56 11.89
C LYS A 65 19.96 -1.96 11.74
N ILE A 66 20.42 -2.53 12.86
CA ILE A 66 20.99 -3.88 12.92
C ILE A 66 19.85 -4.88 12.99
N TYR A 67 19.93 -5.91 12.15
CA TYR A 67 18.96 -6.98 12.14
C TYR A 67 18.88 -7.68 13.51
N GLY A 68 17.70 -7.75 14.11
CA GLY A 68 17.47 -8.46 15.37
C GLY A 68 17.73 -7.69 16.65
N GLU A 69 18.13 -6.42 16.59
CA GLU A 69 18.11 -5.52 17.76
C GLU A 69 16.72 -4.91 17.95
N SER A 70 16.31 -4.68 19.20
CA SER A 70 14.97 -4.20 19.55
C SER A 70 15.06 -2.87 20.32
N ASN A 71 14.99 -1.74 19.60
CA ASN A 71 14.67 -0.44 20.18
C ASN A 71 13.18 -0.10 19.95
N LEU A 72 12.62 0.74 20.82
CA LEU A 72 11.23 1.23 20.69
C LEU A 72 11.02 2.00 19.38
N GLU A 73 12.06 2.67 18.88
CA GLU A 73 12.07 3.45 17.64
C GLU A 73 12.36 2.59 16.37
N ASP A 74 12.83 1.36 16.55
CA ASP A 74 13.43 0.53 15.49
C ASP A 74 12.51 -0.51 14.84
N GLY A 75 11.27 -0.67 15.29
CA GLY A 75 10.43 -1.81 14.88
C GLY A 75 10.26 -2.03 13.37
N SER A 76 10.33 -0.97 12.56
CA SER A 76 10.26 -1.01 11.08
C SER A 76 11.66 -0.95 10.48
N ALA A 77 11.99 -1.86 9.56
CA ALA A 77 13.22 -1.81 8.78
C ALA A 77 13.19 -0.68 7.72
N ASN A 78 11.99 -0.25 7.30
CA ASN A 78 11.80 0.90 6.44
C ASN A 78 11.74 2.20 7.26
N VAL A 79 12.74 3.07 7.08
CA VAL A 79 12.86 4.37 7.78
C VAL A 79 11.74 5.33 7.37
N VAL A 80 11.33 5.33 6.10
CA VAL A 80 10.23 6.19 5.63
C VAL A 80 8.95 5.84 6.38
N THR A 81 8.70 4.55 6.57
CA THR A 81 7.56 4.05 7.33
C THR A 81 7.64 4.46 8.80
N SER A 82 8.81 4.35 9.44
CA SER A 82 9.00 4.85 10.80
C SER A 82 8.64 6.34 10.91
N ILE A 83 9.08 7.16 9.96
CA ILE A 83 8.78 8.60 9.95
C ILE A 83 7.28 8.86 9.73
N VAL A 84 6.71 8.32 8.66
CA VAL A 84 5.35 8.64 8.23
C VAL A 84 4.29 8.09 9.19
N VAL A 85 4.52 6.90 9.76
CA VAL A 85 3.53 6.25 10.65
C VAL A 85 3.77 6.55 12.12
N ASN A 86 5.02 6.58 12.62
CA ASN A 86 5.27 6.77 14.06
C ASN A 86 5.43 8.24 14.45
N TYR A 87 6.15 9.05 13.64
CA TYR A 87 6.44 10.44 13.99
C TYR A 87 5.47 11.45 13.33
N ARG A 88 5.03 11.17 12.10
CA ARG A 88 4.16 12.04 11.28
C ARG A 88 2.80 11.40 11.02
N SER A 89 2.28 10.68 12.03
CA SER A 89 1.02 9.95 11.96
C SER A 89 -0.19 10.84 11.57
N PHE A 90 -0.18 12.11 11.97
CA PHE A 90 -1.19 13.09 11.60
C PHE A 90 -1.14 13.49 10.12
N ASP A 91 0.03 13.47 9.47
CA ASP A 91 0.13 13.78 8.04
C ASP A 91 -0.55 12.68 7.22
N THR A 92 -0.34 11.42 7.61
CA THR A 92 -1.02 10.27 7.01
C THR A 92 -2.54 10.35 7.21
N LEU A 93 -3.02 10.80 8.38
CA LEU A 93 -4.44 11.06 8.62
C LEU A 93 -4.97 12.17 7.70
N GLY A 94 -4.18 13.22 7.49
CA GLY A 94 -4.47 14.30 6.55
C GLY A 94 -4.61 13.79 5.12
N GLU A 95 -3.66 13.00 4.62
CA GLU A 95 -3.69 12.40 3.28
C GLU A 95 -4.94 11.55 3.06
N VAL A 96 -5.25 10.68 4.01
CA VAL A 96 -6.45 9.82 4.04
C VAL A 96 -7.74 10.67 4.00
N THR A 97 -7.74 11.82 4.69
CA THR A 97 -8.89 12.74 4.74
C THR A 97 -9.05 13.53 3.44
N VAL A 98 -7.93 14.00 2.86
CA VAL A 98 -7.93 14.72 1.57
C VAL A 98 -8.39 13.80 0.44
N LEU A 99 -7.96 12.53 0.44
CA LEU A 99 -8.44 11.55 -0.53
C LEU A 99 -9.96 11.35 -0.43
N LEU A 100 -10.50 11.30 0.79
CA LEU A 100 -11.94 11.18 1.05
C LEU A 100 -12.71 12.39 0.56
N ALA A 101 -12.21 13.58 0.88
CA ALA A 101 -12.80 14.83 0.40
C ALA A 101 -12.81 14.88 -1.14
N ALA A 102 -11.73 14.43 -1.79
CA ALA A 102 -11.65 14.35 -3.23
C ALA A 102 -12.65 13.34 -3.82
N ALA A 103 -12.74 12.13 -3.25
CA ALA A 103 -13.68 11.10 -3.71
C ALA A 103 -15.14 11.56 -3.60
N ILE A 104 -15.51 12.16 -2.46
CA ILE A 104 -16.84 12.77 -2.26
C ILE A 104 -17.06 13.91 -3.26
N GLY A 105 -16.09 14.81 -3.43
CA GLY A 105 -16.17 15.93 -4.37
C GLY A 105 -16.42 15.46 -5.80
N ILE A 106 -15.69 14.45 -6.27
CA ILE A 106 -15.88 13.83 -7.58
C ILE A 106 -17.29 13.23 -7.70
N GLY A 107 -17.76 12.51 -6.68
CA GLY A 107 -19.12 11.95 -6.66
C GLY A 107 -20.22 13.00 -6.70
N LEU A 108 -20.03 14.15 -6.04
CA LEU A 108 -20.96 15.27 -6.07
C LEU A 108 -20.98 15.97 -7.42
N VAL A 109 -19.81 16.25 -8.01
CA VAL A 109 -19.70 16.93 -9.32
C VAL A 109 -20.35 16.10 -10.42
N LEU A 110 -20.18 14.78 -10.37
CA LEU A 110 -20.63 13.92 -11.45
C LEU A 110 -22.06 13.40 -11.25
N ARG A 111 -22.71 13.74 -10.14
CA ARG A 111 -24.09 13.37 -9.86
C ARG A 111 -25.02 13.95 -10.94
N GLY A 112 -25.80 13.10 -11.60
CA GLY A 112 -26.76 13.51 -12.63
C GLY A 112 -26.13 13.85 -13.99
N THR A 113 -24.82 13.65 -14.18
CA THR A 113 -24.19 13.79 -15.50
C THR A 113 -24.42 12.52 -16.34
N LYS A 114 -24.91 12.69 -17.59
CA LYS A 114 -24.95 11.58 -18.56
C LYS A 114 -23.53 11.29 -19.03
N ARG A 115 -23.02 10.11 -18.69
CA ARG A 115 -21.63 9.73 -19.00
C ARG A 115 -21.50 9.09 -20.37
N MET A 116 -20.34 9.29 -21.00
CA MET A 116 -20.04 8.76 -22.33
C MET A 116 -19.80 7.25 -22.26
N LYS A 117 -20.52 6.48 -23.09
CA LYS A 117 -20.09 5.10 -23.39
C LYS A 117 -18.77 5.18 -24.14
N TYR A 118 -17.80 4.35 -23.76
CA TYR A 118 -16.57 4.22 -24.54
C TYR A 118 -16.96 3.80 -25.96
N GLY A 119 -16.61 4.61 -26.95
CA GLY A 119 -16.97 4.35 -28.36
C GLY A 119 -16.25 3.15 -28.99
N ARG A 120 -15.56 2.33 -28.20
CA ARG A 120 -14.74 1.22 -28.67
C ARG A 120 -14.82 0.04 -27.71
N ASN A 121 -15.28 -1.09 -28.22
CA ASN A 121 -15.35 -2.31 -27.46
C ASN A 121 -13.92 -2.83 -27.15
N PRO A 122 -13.69 -3.41 -25.96
CA PRO A 122 -12.39 -3.95 -25.60
C PRO A 122 -12.02 -5.09 -26.54
N ASN A 123 -10.80 -5.03 -27.07
CA ASN A 123 -10.31 -6.07 -27.96
C ASN A 123 -10.02 -7.38 -27.20
N PHE A 124 -9.94 -8.49 -27.95
CA PHE A 124 -9.68 -9.81 -27.38
C PHE A 124 -8.39 -9.87 -26.57
N ILE A 125 -7.34 -9.20 -27.05
CA ILE A 125 -6.01 -9.18 -26.40
C ILE A 125 -6.11 -8.54 -25.01
N LEU A 126 -6.79 -7.40 -24.88
CA LEU A 126 -6.99 -6.72 -23.60
C LEU A 126 -7.77 -7.60 -22.64
N ARG A 127 -8.87 -8.21 -23.07
CA ARG A 127 -9.69 -9.07 -22.20
C ARG A 127 -8.92 -10.28 -21.66
N VAL A 128 -8.13 -10.95 -22.50
CA VAL A 128 -7.30 -12.09 -22.08
C VAL A 128 -6.15 -11.64 -21.19
N SER A 129 -5.47 -10.55 -21.55
CA SER A 129 -4.35 -10.00 -20.79
C SER A 129 -4.79 -9.56 -19.40
N THR A 130 -5.94 -8.90 -19.27
CA THR A 130 -6.50 -8.54 -17.96
C THR A 130 -6.76 -9.76 -17.09
N GLY A 131 -7.27 -10.85 -17.64
CA GLY A 131 -7.50 -12.08 -16.89
C GLY A 131 -6.23 -12.68 -16.28
N ILE A 132 -5.08 -12.50 -16.94
CA ILE A 132 -3.76 -12.97 -16.47
C ILE A 132 -3.12 -11.96 -15.51
N LEU A 133 -3.20 -10.66 -15.83
CA LEU A 133 -2.55 -9.60 -15.08
C LEU A 133 -3.27 -9.28 -13.78
N LEU A 134 -4.60 -9.37 -13.73
CA LEU A 134 -5.39 -9.02 -12.54
C LEU A 134 -4.92 -9.75 -11.27
N PRO A 135 -4.80 -11.09 -11.22
CA PRO A 135 -4.30 -11.76 -10.03
C PRO A 135 -2.87 -11.34 -9.65
N LEU A 136 -2.00 -11.06 -10.63
CA LEU A 136 -0.65 -10.55 -10.37
C LEU A 136 -0.67 -9.15 -9.74
N ILE A 137 -1.53 -8.26 -10.26
CA ILE A 137 -1.72 -6.91 -9.73
C ILE A 137 -2.26 -6.96 -8.29
N LEU A 138 -3.29 -7.78 -8.04
CA LEU A 138 -3.88 -7.91 -6.70
C LEU A 138 -2.88 -8.49 -5.70
N MET A 139 -2.14 -9.53 -6.10
CA MET A 139 -1.08 -10.13 -5.30
C MET A 139 0.02 -9.12 -5.00
N PHE A 140 0.51 -8.40 -6.01
CA PHE A 140 1.59 -7.43 -5.86
C PHE A 140 1.16 -6.23 -5.00
N GLY A 141 -0.03 -5.66 -5.24
CA GLY A 141 -0.56 -4.57 -4.42
C GLY A 141 -0.72 -4.96 -2.95
N THR A 142 -1.21 -6.19 -2.70
CA THR A 142 -1.33 -6.76 -1.35
C THR A 142 0.04 -6.96 -0.70
N TYR A 143 1.00 -7.50 -1.44
CA TYR A 143 2.38 -7.65 -0.98
C TYR A 143 2.99 -6.31 -0.57
N VAL A 144 2.80 -5.25 -1.37
CA VAL A 144 3.37 -3.91 -1.16
C VAL A 144 2.91 -3.26 0.14
N PHE A 145 1.63 -3.37 0.52
CA PHE A 145 1.18 -2.79 1.80
C PHE A 145 1.43 -3.71 2.99
N ILE A 146 1.43 -5.04 2.82
CA ILE A 146 1.76 -5.98 3.91
C ILE A 146 3.24 -5.87 4.33
N HIS A 147 4.14 -5.66 3.36
CA HIS A 147 5.59 -5.57 3.61
C HIS A 147 6.10 -4.12 3.66
N GLY A 148 5.21 -3.13 3.81
CA GLY A 148 5.59 -1.73 3.74
C GLY A 148 6.58 -1.32 4.85
N HIS A 149 6.56 -1.98 6.01
CA HIS A 149 7.52 -1.78 7.10
C HIS A 149 8.88 -2.46 6.85
N LEU A 150 8.99 -3.33 5.84
CA LEU A 150 10.22 -4.06 5.50
C LEU A 150 10.84 -3.63 4.17
N SER A 151 10.03 -3.07 3.28
CA SER A 151 10.42 -2.76 1.90
C SER A 151 9.86 -1.41 1.45
N PRO A 152 10.44 -0.79 0.42
CA PRO A 152 9.86 0.40 -0.20
C PRO A 152 8.41 0.14 -0.65
N GLY A 153 7.48 1.00 -0.25
CA GLY A 153 6.05 0.77 -0.47
C GLY A 153 5.20 1.40 0.63
N GLY A 154 4.17 0.66 1.07
CA GLY A 154 3.24 1.08 2.11
C GLY A 154 1.77 1.00 1.66
N GLY A 155 0.88 1.46 2.54
CA GLY A 155 -0.56 1.43 2.31
C GLY A 155 -0.99 2.12 1.02
N PHE A 156 -0.58 3.37 0.80
CA PHE A 156 -1.00 4.16 -0.37
C PHE A 156 -0.60 3.52 -1.71
N PRO A 157 0.68 3.24 -2.01
CA PRO A 157 1.06 2.62 -3.28
C PRO A 157 0.40 1.25 -3.49
N GLY A 158 0.30 0.43 -2.43
CA GLY A 158 -0.36 -0.87 -2.50
C GLY A 158 -1.84 -0.75 -2.85
N GLY A 159 -2.56 0.19 -2.22
CA GLY A 159 -3.96 0.49 -2.53
C GLY A 159 -4.15 1.02 -3.95
N THR A 160 -3.28 1.91 -4.43
CA THR A 160 -3.32 2.41 -5.82
C THR A 160 -3.10 1.29 -6.84
N ILE A 161 -2.21 0.32 -6.56
CA ILE A 161 -2.02 -0.86 -7.41
C ILE A 161 -3.31 -1.70 -7.48
N LEU A 162 -3.99 -1.92 -6.34
CA LEU A 162 -5.29 -2.60 -6.35
C LEU A 162 -6.32 -1.86 -7.20
N ALA A 163 -6.40 -0.54 -7.07
CA ALA A 163 -7.30 0.30 -7.86
C ALA A 163 -6.96 0.29 -9.36
N ALA A 164 -5.69 0.19 -9.73
CA ALA A 164 -5.26 0.00 -11.12
C ALA A 164 -5.76 -1.34 -11.69
N GLY A 165 -5.80 -2.39 -10.87
CA GLY A 165 -6.44 -3.66 -11.24
C GLY A 165 -7.94 -3.53 -11.50
N VAL A 166 -8.65 -2.76 -10.67
CA VAL A 166 -10.07 -2.45 -10.87
C VAL A 166 -10.30 -1.60 -12.12
N LEU A 167 -9.45 -0.59 -12.37
CA LEU A 167 -9.48 0.19 -13.61
C LEU A 167 -9.33 -0.72 -14.83
N LEU A 168 -8.39 -1.67 -14.78
CA LEU A 168 -8.15 -2.60 -15.87
C LEU A 168 -9.38 -3.50 -16.14
N LEU A 169 -10.15 -3.85 -15.10
CA LEU A 169 -11.43 -4.55 -15.25
C LEU A 169 -12.47 -3.69 -15.98
N TYR A 170 -12.64 -2.43 -15.58
CA TYR A 170 -13.52 -1.47 -16.26
C TYR A 170 -13.14 -1.26 -17.74
N LEU A 171 -11.85 -1.26 -18.06
CA LEU A 171 -11.39 -1.07 -19.44
C LEU A 171 -11.52 -2.31 -20.32
N SER A 172 -11.54 -3.52 -19.73
CA SER A 172 -11.48 -4.79 -20.47
C SER A 172 -12.83 -5.52 -20.55
N ASN A 173 -13.77 -5.17 -19.69
CA ASN A 173 -15.08 -5.78 -19.62
C ASN A 173 -16.19 -4.73 -19.45
N GLU A 174 -17.00 -4.53 -20.48
CA GLU A 174 -18.14 -3.59 -20.47
C GLU A 174 -19.21 -3.95 -19.44
N GLU A 175 -19.35 -5.24 -19.11
CA GLU A 175 -20.33 -5.71 -18.12
C GLU A 175 -19.82 -5.59 -16.68
N PHE A 176 -18.54 -5.25 -16.50
CA PHE A 176 -17.98 -5.15 -15.16
C PHE A 176 -18.51 -3.90 -14.46
N SER A 177 -19.10 -4.12 -13.29
CA SER A 177 -19.49 -3.07 -12.37
C SER A 177 -19.02 -3.41 -10.96
N LEU A 178 -18.42 -2.43 -10.29
CA LEU A 178 -18.07 -2.55 -8.90
C LEU A 178 -19.35 -2.51 -8.05
N LYS A 179 -19.45 -3.40 -7.07
CA LYS A 179 -20.55 -3.36 -6.10
C LYS A 179 -20.36 -2.17 -5.17
N GLU A 180 -21.01 -1.05 -5.49
CA GLU A 180 -20.87 0.23 -4.78
C GLU A 180 -21.04 0.10 -3.26
N LYS A 181 -22.03 -0.69 -2.82
CA LYS A 181 -22.27 -0.95 -1.40
C LYS A 181 -21.07 -1.59 -0.70
N VAL A 182 -20.36 -2.48 -1.38
CA VAL A 182 -19.17 -3.16 -0.82
C VAL A 182 -17.99 -2.18 -0.78
N ALA A 183 -17.78 -1.41 -1.85
CA ALA A 183 -16.70 -0.43 -1.92
C ALA A 183 -16.84 0.64 -0.82
N LYS A 184 -18.02 1.26 -0.70
CA LYS A 184 -18.31 2.26 0.34
C LYS A 184 -18.23 1.69 1.75
N PHE A 185 -18.68 0.45 1.95
CA PHE A 185 -18.57 -0.22 3.25
C PHE A 185 -17.10 -0.47 3.62
N LEU A 186 -16.29 -0.96 2.68
CA LEU A 186 -14.85 -1.16 2.89
C LEU A 186 -14.15 0.17 3.18
N GLU A 187 -14.42 1.20 2.40
CA GLU A 187 -13.85 2.54 2.58
C GLU A 187 -14.18 3.12 3.96
N GLY A 188 -15.46 3.10 4.35
CA GLY A 188 -15.91 3.63 5.64
C GLY A 188 -15.42 2.81 6.82
N SER A 189 -15.43 1.47 6.71
CA SER A 189 -14.95 0.59 7.78
C SER A 189 -13.43 0.70 7.98
N MET A 190 -12.64 0.71 6.91
CA MET A 190 -11.18 0.87 7.00
C MET A 190 -10.79 2.27 7.47
N GLY A 191 -11.47 3.33 6.99
CA GLY A 191 -11.28 4.69 7.49
C GLY A 191 -11.58 4.83 8.98
N SER A 192 -12.69 4.25 9.43
CA SER A 192 -13.06 4.24 10.85
C SER A 192 -12.05 3.45 11.68
N LEU A 193 -11.61 2.28 11.18
CA LEU A 193 -10.63 1.45 11.86
C LEU A 193 -9.29 2.16 12.02
N TYR A 194 -8.84 2.92 11.01
CA TYR A 194 -7.62 3.73 11.11
C TYR A 194 -7.71 4.77 12.24
N VAL A 195 -8.84 5.49 12.32
CA VAL A 195 -9.07 6.46 13.41
C VAL A 195 -9.12 5.77 14.77
N ILE A 196 -9.78 4.60 14.88
CA ILE A 196 -9.85 3.82 16.12
C ILE A 196 -8.45 3.38 16.57
N LEU A 197 -7.61 2.86 15.66
CA LEU A 197 -6.23 2.49 15.96
C LEU A 197 -5.42 3.70 16.44
N GLY A 198 -5.61 4.85 15.80
CA GLY A 198 -4.94 6.09 16.19
C GLY A 198 -5.36 6.60 17.58
N LEU A 199 -6.66 6.56 17.89
CA LEU A 199 -7.19 6.88 19.21
C LEU A 199 -6.75 5.87 20.29
N ALA A 200 -6.64 4.59 19.95
CA ALA A 200 -6.10 3.58 20.86
C ALA A 200 -4.64 3.87 21.22
N GLY A 201 -3.83 4.30 20.24
CA GLY A 201 -2.48 4.82 20.50
C GLY A 201 -2.49 6.02 21.45
N LEU A 202 -3.40 6.98 21.23
CA LEU A 202 -3.51 8.17 22.07
C LEU A 202 -3.84 7.83 23.53
N VAL A 203 -4.75 6.88 23.77
CA VAL A 203 -5.14 6.44 25.12
C VAL A 203 -4.02 5.67 25.81
N THR A 204 -3.27 4.85 25.07
CA THR A 204 -2.27 3.95 25.64
C THR A 204 -0.91 4.61 25.86
N GLY A 205 -0.48 5.50 24.96
CA GLY A 205 0.86 6.11 25.00
C GLY A 205 0.88 7.62 24.82
N GLY A 206 -0.27 8.31 24.85
CA GLY A 206 -0.35 9.77 24.82
C GLY A 206 -0.10 10.40 23.44
N ALA A 207 0.10 9.59 22.40
CA ALA A 207 0.32 10.04 21.02
C ALA A 207 -0.55 9.26 20.02
N PHE A 208 -1.04 9.94 18.98
CA PHE A 208 -1.84 9.29 17.92
C PHE A 208 -1.01 8.25 17.16
N LEU A 209 -1.56 7.03 17.04
CA LEU A 209 -0.86 5.84 16.53
C LEU A 209 0.39 5.44 17.33
N TYR A 210 0.46 5.78 18.62
CA TYR A 210 1.48 5.22 19.50
C TYR A 210 1.51 3.69 19.39
N ASN A 211 2.71 3.14 19.29
CA ASN A 211 2.88 1.72 19.10
C ASN A 211 2.71 0.96 20.42
N PHE A 212 1.50 0.45 20.65
CA PHE A 212 1.16 -0.33 21.85
C PHE A 212 1.40 -1.85 21.67
N LEU A 213 1.79 -2.30 20.48
CA LEU A 213 2.13 -3.69 20.20
C LEU A 213 3.65 -3.88 20.25
N SER A 214 4.08 -5.11 20.58
CA SER A 214 5.51 -5.43 20.58
C SER A 214 6.10 -5.26 19.18
N ASN A 215 7.25 -4.59 19.09
CA ASN A 215 7.98 -4.36 17.84
C ASN A 215 8.52 -5.64 17.19
N GLY A 216 8.55 -6.76 17.92
CA GLY A 216 9.13 -8.01 17.43
C GLY A 216 10.60 -7.87 17.09
N ARG A 217 11.09 -8.74 16.20
CA ARG A 217 12.45 -8.66 15.67
C ARG A 217 12.42 -7.91 14.35
N VAL A 218 13.28 -6.92 14.18
CA VAL A 218 13.37 -6.16 12.93
C VAL A 218 13.68 -7.11 11.78
N GLY A 219 12.87 -7.02 10.71
CA GLY A 219 13.00 -7.89 9.54
C GLY A 219 12.00 -9.05 9.48
N ASP A 220 11.26 -9.32 10.56
CA ASP A 220 10.12 -10.24 10.54
C ASP A 220 8.88 -9.62 9.91
N LEU A 221 8.01 -10.47 9.35
CA LEU A 221 6.69 -10.02 8.93
C LEU A 221 5.87 -9.48 10.11
N PHE A 222 5.92 -10.17 11.25
CA PHE A 222 5.32 -9.76 12.52
C PHE A 222 6.30 -8.89 13.33
N SER A 223 6.73 -7.78 12.74
CA SER A 223 7.55 -6.75 13.38
C SER A 223 6.90 -5.37 13.26
N ALA A 224 7.50 -4.33 13.84
CA ALA A 224 7.01 -2.95 13.79
C ALA A 224 5.68 -2.70 14.52
N GLY A 225 5.24 -3.64 15.37
CA GLY A 225 4.05 -3.51 16.20
C GLY A 225 2.78 -3.19 15.40
N VAL A 226 2.20 -2.01 15.60
CA VAL A 226 0.93 -1.59 14.96
C VAL A 226 1.07 -1.22 13.47
N VAL A 227 2.29 -0.94 13.00
CA VAL A 227 2.55 -0.40 11.66
C VAL A 227 2.04 -1.29 10.52
N PRO A 228 2.26 -2.63 10.48
CA PRO A 228 1.77 -3.46 9.39
C PRO A 228 0.24 -3.48 9.32
N ILE A 229 -0.42 -3.44 10.49
CA ILE A 229 -1.88 -3.36 10.58
C ILE A 229 -2.37 -2.05 9.97
N VAL A 230 -1.75 -0.93 10.34
CA VAL A 230 -2.07 0.39 9.80
C VAL A 230 -1.94 0.41 8.27
N TYR A 231 -0.88 -0.17 7.71
CA TYR A 231 -0.70 -0.23 6.26
C TYR A 231 -1.70 -1.13 5.54
N ILE A 232 -2.09 -2.26 6.13
CA ILE A 232 -3.19 -3.08 5.58
C ILE A 232 -4.48 -2.27 5.53
N VAL A 233 -4.81 -1.58 6.63
CA VAL A 233 -6.02 -0.75 6.73
C VAL A 233 -6.00 0.38 5.71
N ILE A 234 -4.89 1.13 5.62
CA ILE A 234 -4.73 2.21 4.63
C ILE A 234 -4.78 1.66 3.21
N GLY A 235 -4.09 0.56 2.92
CA GLY A 235 -4.06 -0.02 1.57
C GLY A 235 -5.43 -0.46 1.10
N LEU A 236 -6.21 -1.10 1.96
CA LEU A 236 -7.60 -1.46 1.66
C LEU A 236 -8.50 -0.23 1.52
N LYS A 237 -8.35 0.78 2.40
CA LYS A 237 -9.08 2.05 2.27
C LYS A 237 -8.81 2.70 0.92
N VAL A 238 -7.55 3.04 0.63
CA VAL A 238 -7.13 3.74 -0.60
C VAL A 238 -7.55 2.95 -1.84
N GLY A 239 -7.36 1.63 -1.82
CA GLY A 239 -7.78 0.76 -2.92
C GLY A 239 -9.29 0.80 -3.15
N SER A 240 -10.10 0.72 -2.09
CA SER A 240 -11.57 0.79 -2.19
C SER A 240 -12.07 2.15 -2.67
N GLU A 241 -11.41 3.22 -2.24
CA GLU A 241 -11.77 4.60 -2.48
C GLU A 241 -11.47 5.03 -3.92
N LEU A 242 -10.24 4.76 -4.41
CA LEU A 242 -9.89 4.99 -5.81
C LEU A 242 -10.72 4.11 -6.75
N SER A 243 -11.00 2.86 -6.37
CA SER A 243 -11.91 1.98 -7.11
C SER A 243 -13.33 2.55 -7.15
N GLY A 244 -13.80 3.14 -6.06
CA GLY A 244 -15.08 3.85 -5.98
C GLY A 244 -15.12 5.07 -6.89
N VAL A 245 -14.06 5.87 -6.93
CA VAL A 245 -13.91 7.00 -7.86
C VAL A 245 -13.95 6.54 -9.32
N ILE A 246 -13.23 5.47 -9.66
CA ILE A 246 -13.27 4.88 -11.01
C ILE A 246 -14.69 4.42 -11.35
N SER A 247 -15.36 3.74 -10.41
CA SER A 247 -16.74 3.27 -10.57
C SER A 247 -17.70 4.42 -10.80
N GLU A 248 -17.58 5.48 -10.00
CA GLU A 248 -18.39 6.68 -10.18
C GLU A 248 -18.12 7.23 -11.58
N ILE A 249 -16.85 7.41 -11.96
CA ILE A 249 -16.43 7.90 -13.28
C ILE A 249 -17.02 7.09 -14.44
N HIS A 250 -17.19 5.79 -14.27
CA HIS A 250 -17.66 4.87 -15.31
C HIS A 250 -19.18 4.62 -15.29
N ARG A 251 -19.91 5.11 -14.29
CA ARG A 251 -21.34 4.77 -14.12
C ARG A 251 -22.21 5.24 -15.29
N GLU A 252 -22.95 4.33 -15.91
CA GLU A 252 -24.05 4.70 -16.82
C GLU A 252 -25.16 5.35 -15.99
N GLY A 253 -25.60 6.55 -16.38
CA GLY A 253 -26.67 7.23 -15.66
C GLY A 253 -27.98 6.46 -15.77
N GLU A 254 -28.60 6.14 -14.64
CA GLU A 254 -30.03 5.79 -14.57
C GLU A 254 -30.89 7.02 -14.89
#